data_AF-A0A6P5BMS3-F1
#
_entry.id   AF-A0A6P5BMS3-F1
#
_cell.length_a   1.000
_cell.length_b   1.000
_cell.length_c   1.000
_cell.angle_alpha   90.00
_cell.angle_beta   90.00
_cell.angle_gamma   90.00
#
_symmetry.space_group_name_H-M   'P 1'
#
loop_
_entity.id
_entity.type
_entity.pdbx_description
1 polymer ?
#
loop_
_entity_poly.entity_id
_entity_poly.type
_entity_poly.pdbx_seq_one_letter_code
_entity_poly.pdbx_strand_id
1 'polypeptide(L)'
;MSRIQKIQEALEELAEHGDDEFIDVCNSGLLLYQELHNQLYEYQKEGIAFLYSLYRDGRRGGILADDMGLGKTVQIIAFLSGMFDASLVNHVLLIMPTSLISTWLREFVKWTPGMRVKTFHGPSKDERTRNLCRIQQRNGVIITTYQMLINNWQQLSSLNGQEFLWDYVILDEAHKIKSSSTKSAICARAIPASNRILLTDEPQSRIIYKNYGPYLILLVKGPC
;
A
#
# COMPACT_ATOMS: atom_id res chain seq x y z
N MET A 1 37.91 21.32 -9.62
CA MET A 1 37.14 20.95 -8.41
C MET A 1 37.12 19.44 -8.26
N SER A 2 37.48 18.94 -7.08
CA SER A 2 37.45 17.52 -6.73
C SER A 2 36.02 16.98 -6.80
N ARG A 3 35.83 15.69 -7.14
CA ARG A 3 34.52 15.01 -7.05
C ARG A 3 33.90 15.16 -5.65
N ILE A 4 34.74 15.19 -4.62
CA ILE A 4 34.31 15.33 -3.22
C ILE A 4 33.74 16.72 -2.97
N GLN A 5 34.36 17.77 -3.52
CA GLN A 5 33.87 19.15 -3.40
C GLN A 5 32.53 19.33 -4.10
N LYS A 6 32.36 18.75 -5.30
CA LYS A 6 31.07 18.81 -6.01
C LYS A 6 29.95 18.07 -5.29
N ILE A 7 30.28 17.00 -4.57
CA ILE A 7 29.31 16.26 -3.75
C ILE A 7 28.97 17.05 -2.49
N GLN A 8 29.94 17.71 -1.86
CA GLN A 8 29.71 18.57 -0.71
C GLN A 8 28.88 19.80 -1.08
N GLU A 9 29.20 20.47 -2.18
CA GLU A 9 28.41 21.61 -2.70
C GLU A 9 26.97 21.18 -3.04
N ALA A 10 26.77 20.02 -3.68
CA ALA A 10 25.43 19.51 -3.97
C ALA A 10 24.66 19.09 -2.70
N LEU A 11 25.35 18.60 -1.66
CA LEU A 11 24.74 18.26 -0.37
C LEU A 11 24.39 19.52 0.43
N GLU A 12 25.21 20.57 0.34
CA GLU A 12 24.94 21.88 0.95
C GLU A 12 23.79 22.60 0.23
N GLU A 13 23.74 22.59 -1.11
CA GLU A 13 22.60 23.14 -1.88
C GLU A 13 21.27 22.42 -1.57
N LEU A 14 21.31 21.09 -1.35
CA LEU A 14 20.14 20.31 -0.91
C LEU A 14 19.74 20.62 0.54
N ALA A 15 20.70 20.90 1.42
CA ALA A 15 20.44 21.27 2.81
C ALA A 15 19.92 22.71 2.95
N GLU A 16 20.27 23.61 2.03
CA GLU A 16 19.79 25.01 2.02
C GLU A 16 18.39 25.17 1.39
N HIS A 17 17.88 24.18 0.65
CA HIS A 17 16.57 24.24 -0.03
C HIS A 17 15.47 23.37 0.61
N GLY A 18 15.76 22.64 1.68
CA GLY A 18 14.80 21.72 2.29
C GLY A 18 14.61 22.00 3.77
N ASP A 19 13.76 22.96 4.12
CA ASP A 19 12.94 22.70 5.31
C ASP A 19 12.15 21.44 4.95
N ASP A 20 12.55 20.28 5.49
CA ASP A 20 11.84 19.00 5.38
C ASP A 20 10.48 19.13 6.07
N GLU A 21 9.59 19.92 5.47
CA GLU A 21 8.33 20.29 6.06
C GLU A 21 7.35 19.14 5.84
N PHE A 22 6.95 18.54 6.95
CA PHE A 22 5.89 17.55 6.98
C PHE A 22 4.56 18.25 7.26
N ILE A 23 3.54 17.94 6.46
CA ILE A 23 2.21 18.53 6.57
C ILE A 23 1.23 17.47 7.10
N ASP A 24 0.41 17.85 8.08
CA ASP A 24 -0.69 17.03 8.58
C ASP A 24 -1.82 16.95 7.56
N VAL A 25 -2.11 15.73 7.11
CA VAL A 25 -3.18 15.45 6.16
C VAL A 25 -4.53 15.67 6.84
N CYS A 26 -5.22 16.74 6.48
CA CYS A 26 -6.56 17.09 7.00
C CYS A 26 -6.64 17.15 8.54
N ASN A 27 -5.56 17.53 9.23
CA ASN A 27 -5.47 17.54 10.71
C ASN A 27 -5.79 16.15 11.33
N SER A 28 -5.47 15.08 10.60
CA SER A 28 -5.72 13.71 11.03
C SER A 28 -4.66 13.21 12.02
N GLY A 29 -3.48 13.86 12.05
CA GLY A 29 -2.29 13.41 12.77
C GLY A 29 -1.35 12.56 11.91
N LEU A 30 -1.71 12.24 10.66
CA LEU A 30 -0.81 11.61 9.71
C LEU A 30 -0.05 12.69 8.94
N LEU A 31 1.28 12.62 9.00
CA LEU A 31 2.16 13.56 8.32
C LEU A 31 2.60 13.02 6.96
N LEU A 32 2.65 13.90 5.95
CA LEU A 32 3.25 13.62 4.64
C LEU A 32 4.27 14.68 4.30
N TYR A 33 5.29 14.30 3.53
CA TYR A 33 6.23 15.26 2.96
C TYR A 33 5.49 16.31 2.12
N GLN A 34 5.84 17.59 2.29
CA GLN A 34 5.13 18.73 1.71
C GLN A 34 4.94 18.61 0.19
N GLU A 35 5.98 18.21 -0.56
CA GLU A 35 5.87 18.07 -2.02
C GLU A 35 4.86 17.00 -2.44
N LEU A 36 4.81 15.87 -1.73
CA LEU A 36 3.84 14.81 -1.97
C LEU A 36 2.43 15.30 -1.60
N HIS A 37 2.28 15.92 -0.44
CA HIS A 37 1.02 16.47 0.04
C HIS A 37 0.42 17.49 -0.95
N ASN A 38 1.23 18.42 -1.46
CA ASN A 38 0.77 19.52 -2.32
C ASN A 38 0.35 19.06 -3.72
N GLN A 39 0.80 17.89 -4.17
CA GLN A 39 0.40 17.30 -5.45
C GLN A 39 -0.89 16.49 -5.38
N LEU A 40 -1.39 16.19 -4.17
CA LEU A 40 -2.64 15.46 -3.97
C LEU A 40 -3.84 16.41 -4.09
N TYR A 41 -4.92 15.93 -4.72
CA TYR A 41 -6.20 16.62 -4.67
C TYR A 41 -6.83 16.53 -3.28
N GLU A 42 -7.70 17.48 -2.92
CA GLU A 42 -8.35 17.51 -1.60
C GLU A 42 -9.10 16.21 -1.29
N TYR A 43 -9.88 15.67 -2.24
CA TYR A 43 -10.60 14.41 -2.03
C TYR A 43 -9.65 13.22 -1.77
N GLN A 44 -8.44 13.25 -2.33
CA GLN A 44 -7.41 12.22 -2.10
C GLN A 44 -6.84 12.33 -0.68
N LYS A 45 -6.59 13.56 -0.20
CA LYS A 45 -6.17 13.83 1.17
C LYS A 45 -7.21 13.34 2.17
N GLU A 46 -8.48 13.61 1.90
CA GLU A 46 -9.56 13.12 2.76
C GLU A 46 -9.66 11.58 2.76
N GLY A 47 -9.39 10.93 1.61
CA GLY A 47 -9.30 9.47 1.52
C GLY A 47 -8.19 8.90 2.38
N ILE A 48 -7.01 9.54 2.35
CA ILE A 48 -5.86 9.19 3.19
C ILE A 48 -6.18 9.39 4.68
N ALA A 49 -6.75 10.55 5.05
CA ALA A 49 -7.16 10.85 6.42
C ALA A 49 -8.19 9.85 6.96
N PHE A 50 -9.13 9.41 6.12
CA PHE A 50 -10.06 8.35 6.47
C PHE A 50 -9.33 7.02 6.74
N LEU A 51 -8.44 6.57 5.83
CA LEU A 51 -7.69 5.33 6.03
C LEU A 51 -6.87 5.37 7.32
N TYR A 52 -6.28 6.52 7.64
CA TYR A 52 -5.57 6.74 8.88
C TYR A 52 -6.49 6.70 10.12
N SER A 53 -7.69 7.28 10.02
CA SER A 53 -8.68 7.20 11.10
C SER A 53 -9.07 5.74 11.41
N LEU A 54 -9.16 4.88 10.40
CA LEU A 54 -9.42 3.45 10.61
C LEU A 54 -8.30 2.80 11.43
N TYR A 55 -7.05 3.08 11.08
CA TYR A 55 -5.88 2.60 11.83
C TYR A 55 -5.92 3.07 13.28
N ARG A 56 -6.09 4.38 13.50
CA ARG A 56 -6.11 5.01 14.83
C ARG A 56 -7.23 4.48 15.72
N ASP A 57 -8.39 4.22 15.13
CA ASP A 57 -9.56 3.69 15.83
C ASP A 57 -9.49 2.15 16.04
N GLY A 58 -8.39 1.49 15.64
CA GLY A 58 -8.20 0.05 15.76
C GLY A 58 -9.09 -0.79 14.83
N ARG A 59 -9.63 -0.19 13.77
CA ARG A 59 -10.49 -0.84 12.78
C ARG A 59 -9.65 -1.53 11.72
N ARG A 60 -9.71 -2.87 11.72
CA ARG A 60 -8.86 -3.75 10.90
C ARG A 60 -9.22 -3.83 9.41
N GLY A 61 -10.20 -3.08 8.93
CA GLY A 61 -10.75 -3.21 7.59
C GLY A 61 -11.19 -1.87 6.99
N GLY A 62 -10.83 -1.62 5.74
CA GLY A 62 -11.23 -0.44 4.97
C GLY A 62 -11.52 -0.77 3.50
N ILE A 63 -12.46 -0.05 2.88
CA ILE A 63 -12.73 -0.09 1.44
C ILE A 63 -12.61 1.32 0.89
N LEU A 64 -11.76 1.48 -0.12
CA LEU A 64 -11.68 2.67 -0.95
C LEU A 64 -12.39 2.40 -2.27
N ALA A 65 -13.58 2.98 -2.44
CA ALA A 65 -14.48 2.74 -3.56
C ALA A 65 -14.74 3.99 -4.40
N ASP A 66 -13.69 4.79 -4.61
CA ASP A 66 -13.73 5.96 -5.49
C ASP A 66 -13.91 5.53 -6.95
N ASP A 67 -14.43 6.42 -7.80
CA ASP A 67 -14.58 6.15 -9.23
C ASP A 67 -13.23 5.87 -9.94
N MET A 68 -13.33 5.20 -11.09
CA MET A 68 -12.19 4.95 -11.98
C MET A 68 -11.51 6.26 -12.36
N GLY A 69 -10.18 6.32 -12.25
CA GLY A 69 -9.39 7.48 -12.65
C GLY A 69 -9.20 8.55 -11.57
N LEU A 70 -9.85 8.44 -10.40
CA LEU A 70 -9.66 9.39 -9.28
C LEU A 70 -8.32 9.22 -8.52
N GLY A 71 -7.50 8.24 -8.91
CA GLY A 71 -6.14 8.09 -8.35
C GLY A 71 -6.09 7.37 -7.00
N LYS A 72 -6.87 6.28 -6.84
CA LYS A 72 -6.76 5.41 -5.65
C LYS A 72 -5.34 4.90 -5.41
N THR A 73 -4.58 4.63 -6.48
CA THR A 73 -3.18 4.23 -6.37
C THR A 73 -2.34 5.27 -5.64
N VAL A 74 -2.39 6.54 -6.04
CA VAL A 74 -1.61 7.59 -5.36
C VAL A 74 -2.07 7.81 -3.92
N GLN A 75 -3.38 7.70 -3.65
CA GLN A 75 -3.90 7.75 -2.26
C GLN A 75 -3.27 6.67 -1.38
N ILE A 76 -3.22 5.42 -1.85
CA ILE A 76 -2.62 4.31 -1.09
C ILE A 76 -1.12 4.50 -0.95
N ILE A 77 -0.42 4.96 -1.99
CA ILE A 77 1.02 5.21 -1.91
C ILE A 77 1.32 6.31 -0.88
N ALA A 78 0.58 7.41 -0.91
CA ALA A 78 0.75 8.51 0.04
C ALA A 78 0.41 8.07 1.47
N PHE A 79 -0.72 7.36 1.65
CA PHE A 79 -1.06 6.77 2.94
C PHE A 79 0.07 5.88 3.48
N LEU A 80 0.61 4.97 2.66
CA LEU A 80 1.73 4.12 3.07
C LEU A 80 2.99 4.92 3.38
N SER A 81 3.31 5.97 2.60
CA SER A 81 4.45 6.85 2.87
C SER A 81 4.41 7.38 4.30
N GLY A 82 3.31 8.07 4.67
CA GLY A 82 3.18 8.62 6.02
C GLY A 82 3.20 7.55 7.10
N MET A 83 2.62 6.37 6.85
CA MET A 83 2.63 5.26 7.80
C MET A 83 4.02 4.66 8.03
N PHE A 84 4.86 4.58 6.97
CA PHE A 84 6.25 4.13 7.08
C PHE A 84 7.12 5.18 7.75
N ASP A 85 6.97 6.46 7.40
CA ASP A 85 7.74 7.57 7.98
C ASP A 85 7.46 7.71 9.48
N ALA A 86 6.20 7.53 9.89
CA ALA A 86 5.80 7.49 11.30
C ALA A 86 6.13 6.16 12.01
N SER A 87 6.76 5.19 11.34
CA SER A 87 7.08 3.85 11.86
C SER A 87 5.86 3.09 12.41
N LEU A 88 4.68 3.35 11.86
CA LEU A 88 3.40 2.71 12.25
C LEU A 88 3.17 1.37 11.54
N VAL A 89 3.89 1.14 10.44
CA VAL A 89 3.89 -0.11 9.67
C VAL A 89 5.31 -0.46 9.24
N ASN A 90 5.58 -1.75 9.07
CA ASN A 90 6.85 -2.29 8.61
C ASN A 90 6.69 -3.16 7.36
N HIS A 91 5.59 -3.91 7.25
CA HIS A 91 5.43 -4.92 6.19
C HIS A 91 4.07 -4.82 5.53
N VAL A 92 4.07 -4.57 4.22
CA VAL A 92 2.83 -4.43 3.43
C VAL A 92 2.82 -5.40 2.25
N LEU A 93 1.70 -6.11 2.08
CA LEU A 93 1.44 -6.99 0.95
C LEU A 93 0.38 -6.36 0.05
N LEU A 94 0.76 -6.03 -1.19
CA LEU A 94 -0.15 -5.56 -2.23
C LEU A 94 -0.47 -6.70 -3.19
N ILE A 95 -1.77 -6.95 -3.41
CA ILE A 95 -2.27 -7.97 -4.33
C ILE A 95 -3.06 -7.26 -5.43
N MET A 96 -2.68 -7.47 -6.68
CA MET A 96 -3.29 -6.78 -7.82
C MET A 96 -3.37 -7.68 -9.06
N PRO A 97 -4.12 -7.29 -10.11
CA PRO A 97 -3.99 -7.91 -11.43
C PRO A 97 -2.57 -7.80 -11.98
N THR A 98 -2.12 -8.81 -12.72
CA THR A 98 -0.77 -8.83 -13.33
C THR A 98 -0.48 -7.59 -14.19
N SER A 99 -1.48 -7.10 -14.93
CA SER A 99 -1.37 -5.92 -15.78
C SER A 99 -1.02 -4.63 -15.02
N LEU A 100 -1.40 -4.54 -13.73
CA LEU A 100 -1.20 -3.34 -12.92
C LEU A 100 0.17 -3.29 -12.24
N ILE A 101 0.93 -4.39 -12.17
CA ILE A 101 2.25 -4.41 -11.50
C ILE A 101 3.16 -3.31 -12.03
N SER A 102 3.29 -3.19 -13.36
CA SER A 102 4.18 -2.20 -13.96
C SER A 102 3.76 -0.76 -13.63
N THR A 103 2.45 -0.52 -13.57
CA THR A 103 1.88 0.79 -13.22
C THR A 103 2.16 1.12 -11.78
N TRP A 104 1.85 0.22 -10.83
CA TRP A 104 2.13 0.43 -9.42
C TRP A 104 3.62 0.68 -9.15
N LEU A 105 4.52 -0.07 -9.79
CA LEU A 105 5.97 0.15 -9.64
C LEU A 105 6.39 1.54 -10.14
N ARG A 106 5.85 2.00 -11.28
CA ARG A 106 6.13 3.36 -11.77
C ARG A 106 5.62 4.43 -10.82
N GLU A 107 4.40 4.25 -10.29
CA GLU A 107 3.83 5.19 -9.32
C GLU A 107 4.64 5.22 -8.02
N PHE A 108 5.10 4.07 -7.49
CA PHE A 108 5.97 4.05 -6.32
C PHE A 108 7.29 4.79 -6.55
N VAL A 109 7.91 4.62 -7.72
CA VAL A 109 9.14 5.34 -8.08
C VAL A 109 8.88 6.84 -8.20
N LYS A 110 7.73 7.22 -8.77
CA LYS A 110 7.34 8.63 -8.95
C LYS A 110 7.07 9.33 -7.62
N TRP A 111 6.26 8.72 -6.76
CA TRP A 111 5.72 9.38 -5.57
C TRP A 111 6.54 9.15 -4.31
N THR A 112 7.26 8.03 -4.22
CA THR A 112 7.98 7.60 -3.02
C THR A 112 9.28 6.88 -3.38
N PRO A 113 10.25 7.53 -4.06
CA PRO A 113 11.45 6.88 -4.58
C PRO A 113 12.32 6.22 -3.51
N GLY A 114 12.24 6.67 -2.25
CA GLY A 114 12.95 6.08 -1.11
C GLY A 114 12.32 4.79 -0.56
N MET A 115 11.05 4.50 -0.89
CA MET A 115 10.35 3.37 -0.30
C MET A 115 10.79 2.04 -0.90
N ARG A 116 11.05 1.05 -0.04
CA ARG A 116 11.46 -0.29 -0.48
C ARG A 116 10.28 -1.07 -1.03
N VAL A 117 10.23 -1.17 -2.36
CA VAL A 117 9.21 -1.97 -3.06
C VAL A 117 9.87 -3.11 -3.83
N LYS A 118 9.32 -4.33 -3.69
CA LYS A 118 9.75 -5.52 -4.44
C LYS A 118 8.56 -6.30 -4.97
N THR A 119 8.80 -7.14 -5.97
CA THR A 119 7.78 -8.01 -6.55
C THR A 119 7.99 -9.45 -6.13
N PHE A 120 6.87 -10.12 -5.83
CA PHE A 120 6.75 -11.57 -5.74
C PHE A 120 6.01 -12.06 -7.00
N HIS A 121 6.63 -11.83 -8.17
CA HIS A 121 6.07 -12.19 -9.46
C HIS A 121 7.21 -12.51 -10.45
N GLY A 122 6.89 -13.12 -11.58
CA GLY A 122 7.85 -13.53 -12.59
C GLY A 122 8.30 -15.00 -12.47
N PRO A 123 9.04 -15.51 -13.46
CA PRO A 123 9.32 -16.94 -13.60
C PRO A 123 10.30 -17.48 -12.56
N SER A 124 11.29 -16.68 -12.14
CA SER A 124 12.36 -17.11 -11.23
C SER A 124 11.87 -17.27 -9.78
N LYS A 125 11.76 -18.52 -9.31
CA LYS A 125 11.37 -18.80 -7.92
C LYS A 125 12.38 -18.24 -6.91
N ASP A 126 13.66 -18.32 -7.23
CA ASP A 126 14.73 -17.86 -6.35
C ASP A 126 14.71 -16.34 -6.19
N GLU A 127 14.46 -15.61 -7.28
CA GLU A 127 14.33 -14.15 -7.23
C GLU A 127 13.11 -13.74 -6.38
N ARG A 128 11.96 -14.38 -6.60
CA ARG A 128 10.75 -14.13 -5.81
C ARG A 128 11.00 -14.39 -4.31
N THR A 129 11.63 -15.51 -3.99
CA THR A 129 11.94 -15.89 -2.61
C THR A 129 12.92 -14.92 -1.97
N ARG A 130 13.95 -14.49 -2.70
CA ARG A 130 14.92 -13.49 -2.24
C ARG A 130 14.27 -12.14 -1.99
N ASN A 131 13.39 -11.70 -2.89
CA ASN A 131 12.63 -10.45 -2.75
C ASN A 131 11.73 -10.48 -1.53
N LEU A 132 10.97 -11.56 -1.34
CA LEU A 132 10.11 -11.76 -0.16
C LEU A 132 10.94 -11.73 1.13
N CYS A 133 12.00 -12.55 1.21
CA CYS A 133 12.87 -12.61 2.38
C CYS A 133 13.46 -11.23 2.71
N ARG A 134 13.89 -10.46 1.70
CA ARG A 134 14.41 -9.11 1.90
C ARG A 134 13.37 -8.15 2.49
N ILE A 135 12.11 -8.27 2.09
CA ILE A 135 11.00 -7.48 2.66
C ILE A 135 10.57 -8.00 4.03
N GLN A 136 10.70 -9.28 4.33
CA GLN A 136 10.33 -9.82 5.65
C GLN A 136 11.42 -9.57 6.72
N GLN A 137 12.68 -9.44 6.31
CA GLN A 137 13.82 -9.14 7.21
C GLN A 137 14.09 -7.64 7.39
N ARG A 138 13.54 -6.81 6.51
CA ARG A 138 13.62 -5.35 6.55
C ARG A 138 12.19 -4.82 6.52
N ASN A 139 11.99 -3.52 6.41
CA ASN A 139 10.67 -2.97 6.13
C ASN A 139 10.46 -2.77 4.62
N GLY A 140 9.19 -2.76 4.19
CA GLY A 140 8.79 -2.38 2.85
C GLY A 140 7.52 -3.06 2.34
N VAL A 141 7.36 -2.96 1.03
CA VAL A 141 6.17 -3.39 0.30
C VAL A 141 6.53 -4.55 -0.64
N ILE A 142 5.75 -5.63 -0.58
CA ILE A 142 5.79 -6.70 -1.59
C ILE A 142 4.55 -6.62 -2.47
N ILE A 143 4.75 -6.61 -3.79
CA ILE A 143 3.68 -6.64 -4.80
C ILE A 143 3.56 -8.05 -5.36
N THR A 144 2.35 -8.60 -5.39
CA THR A 144 2.05 -9.91 -5.96
C THR A 144 0.75 -9.88 -6.76
N THR A 145 0.41 -11.01 -7.40
CA THR A 145 -0.85 -11.18 -8.10
C THR A 145 -1.77 -12.18 -7.41
N TYR A 146 -3.06 -12.11 -7.73
CA TYR A 146 -4.03 -13.10 -7.29
C TYR A 146 -3.63 -14.55 -7.62
N GLN A 147 -3.05 -14.77 -8.80
CA GLN A 147 -2.60 -16.12 -9.19
C GLN A 147 -1.38 -16.58 -8.38
N MET A 148 -0.42 -15.68 -8.12
CA MET A 148 0.74 -15.98 -7.28
C MET A 148 0.33 -16.25 -5.84
N LEU A 149 -0.63 -15.48 -5.32
CA LEU A 149 -1.23 -15.69 -4.02
C LEU A 149 -1.83 -17.09 -3.90
N ILE A 150 -2.72 -17.49 -4.82
CA ILE A 150 -3.35 -18.83 -4.78
C ILE A 150 -2.29 -19.93 -4.70
N ASN A 151 -1.23 -19.80 -5.49
CA ASN A 151 -0.22 -20.85 -5.61
C ASN A 151 0.76 -20.86 -4.43
N ASN A 152 0.99 -19.72 -3.76
CA ASN A 152 2.13 -19.53 -2.85
C ASN A 152 1.74 -18.89 -1.51
N TRP A 153 0.46 -18.87 -1.13
CA TRP A 153 -0.01 -18.20 0.09
C TRP A 153 0.69 -18.70 1.37
N GLN A 154 1.02 -20.00 1.46
CA GLN A 154 1.76 -20.53 2.63
C GLN A 154 3.16 -19.90 2.76
N GLN A 155 3.85 -19.69 1.64
CA GLN A 155 5.15 -19.01 1.63
C GLN A 155 5.01 -17.54 2.03
N LEU A 156 3.96 -16.88 1.56
CA LEU A 156 3.66 -15.49 1.91
C LEU A 156 3.21 -15.32 3.37
N SER A 157 2.79 -16.39 4.03
CA SER A 157 2.29 -16.40 5.41
C SER A 157 3.33 -16.84 6.43
N SER A 158 4.56 -17.13 6.01
CA SER A 158 5.59 -17.66 6.91
C SER A 158 6.97 -17.07 6.69
N LEU A 159 7.76 -17.06 7.76
CA LEU A 159 9.18 -16.74 7.77
C LEU A 159 9.87 -17.70 8.73
N ASN A 160 10.90 -18.42 8.26
CA ASN A 160 11.66 -19.39 9.07
C ASN A 160 10.77 -20.43 9.79
N GLY A 161 9.68 -20.85 9.16
CA GLY A 161 8.73 -21.83 9.71
C GLY A 161 7.77 -21.27 10.76
N GLN A 162 7.82 -19.98 11.06
CA GLN A 162 6.86 -19.29 11.93
C GLN A 162 5.87 -18.48 11.09
N GLU A 163 4.71 -18.20 11.67
CA GLU A 163 3.72 -17.31 11.06
C GLU A 163 4.31 -15.90 10.88
N PHE A 164 4.12 -15.32 9.69
CA PHE A 164 4.53 -13.96 9.39
C PHE A 164 3.31 -13.05 9.28
N LEU A 165 3.20 -12.08 10.19
CA LEU A 165 2.09 -11.14 10.26
C LEU A 165 2.38 -9.89 9.41
N TRP A 166 1.53 -9.63 8.42
CA TRP A 166 1.58 -8.40 7.63
C TRP A 166 0.85 -7.26 8.36
N ASP A 167 1.40 -6.05 8.35
CA ASP A 167 0.70 -4.89 8.94
C ASP A 167 -0.51 -4.49 8.10
N TYR A 168 -0.33 -4.53 6.77
CA TYR A 168 -1.40 -4.34 5.80
C TYR A 168 -1.35 -5.40 4.70
N VAL A 169 -2.54 -5.90 4.36
CA VAL A 169 -2.80 -6.58 3.09
C VAL A 169 -3.79 -5.74 2.29
N ILE A 170 -3.37 -5.22 1.14
CA ILE A 170 -4.19 -4.35 0.29
C ILE A 170 -4.48 -5.08 -1.02
N LEU A 171 -5.76 -5.11 -1.40
CA LEU A 171 -6.24 -5.81 -2.57
C LEU A 171 -6.79 -4.81 -3.57
N ASP A 172 -6.07 -4.65 -4.66
CA ASP A 172 -6.49 -3.83 -5.79
C ASP A 172 -7.41 -4.62 -6.72
N GLU A 173 -8.41 -3.94 -7.29
CA GLU A 173 -9.47 -4.57 -8.08
C GLU A 173 -10.19 -5.68 -7.31
N ALA A 174 -10.60 -5.36 -6.07
CA ALA A 174 -11.18 -6.31 -5.13
C ALA A 174 -12.49 -6.95 -5.63
N HIS A 175 -13.08 -6.46 -6.71
CA HIS A 175 -14.19 -7.14 -7.39
C HIS A 175 -13.81 -8.59 -7.79
N LYS A 176 -12.52 -8.87 -8.06
CA LYS A 176 -11.99 -10.21 -8.38
C LYS A 176 -12.11 -11.23 -7.25
N ILE A 177 -12.35 -10.78 -6.02
CA ILE A 177 -12.49 -11.63 -4.84
C ILE A 177 -13.86 -11.51 -4.19
N LYS A 178 -14.85 -10.94 -4.87
CA LYS A 178 -16.23 -10.78 -4.36
C LYS A 178 -16.82 -12.06 -3.78
N SER A 179 -16.66 -13.17 -4.49
CA SER A 179 -17.17 -14.45 -4.01
C SER A 179 -16.21 -15.07 -3.00
N SER A 180 -16.68 -15.23 -1.76
CA SER A 180 -15.89 -15.77 -0.65
C SER A 180 -15.45 -17.22 -0.86
N SER A 181 -16.08 -17.96 -1.79
CA SER A 181 -15.73 -19.33 -2.16
C SER A 181 -14.62 -19.42 -3.21
N THR A 182 -14.24 -18.31 -3.85
CA THR A 182 -13.13 -18.33 -4.81
C THR A 182 -11.82 -18.65 -4.11
N LYS A 183 -10.94 -19.41 -4.78
CA LYS A 183 -9.61 -19.74 -4.25
C LYS A 183 -8.83 -18.47 -3.87
N SER A 184 -8.91 -17.43 -4.69
CA SER A 184 -8.29 -16.13 -4.40
C SER A 184 -8.77 -15.53 -3.08
N ALA A 185 -10.09 -15.51 -2.84
CA ALA A 185 -10.68 -14.99 -1.61
C ALA A 185 -10.29 -15.82 -0.37
N ILE A 186 -10.29 -17.16 -0.50
CA ILE A 186 -9.88 -18.07 0.57
C ILE A 186 -8.40 -17.83 0.92
N CYS A 187 -7.51 -17.83 -0.08
CA CYS A 187 -6.08 -17.61 0.13
C CYS A 187 -5.78 -16.22 0.68
N ALA A 188 -6.50 -15.17 0.22
CA ALA A 188 -6.33 -13.81 0.73
C ALA A 188 -6.67 -13.70 2.23
N ARG A 189 -7.73 -14.38 2.69
CA ARG A 189 -8.10 -14.43 4.12
C ARG A 189 -7.12 -15.26 4.94
N ALA A 190 -6.52 -16.30 4.35
CA ALA A 190 -5.56 -17.15 5.02
C ALA A 190 -4.22 -16.47 5.31
N ILE A 191 -3.85 -15.40 4.58
CA ILE A 191 -2.67 -14.58 4.90
C ILE A 191 -2.88 -13.88 6.25
N PRO A 192 -2.02 -14.06 7.26
CA PRO A 192 -2.09 -13.34 8.53
C PRO A 192 -1.87 -11.83 8.31
N ALA A 193 -2.79 -11.00 8.79
CA ALA A 193 -2.71 -9.55 8.63
C ALA A 193 -3.37 -8.79 9.78
N SER A 194 -2.75 -7.69 10.20
CA SER A 194 -3.31 -6.76 11.19
C SER A 194 -4.46 -5.95 10.59
N ASN A 195 -4.24 -5.38 9.40
CA ASN A 195 -5.22 -4.55 8.71
C ASN A 195 -5.38 -4.96 7.24
N ARG A 196 -6.57 -4.72 6.67
CA ARG A 196 -6.86 -4.99 5.27
C ARG A 196 -7.55 -3.82 4.60
N ILE A 197 -7.12 -3.50 3.39
CA ILE A 197 -7.75 -2.48 2.54
C ILE A 197 -8.19 -3.13 1.22
N LEU A 198 -9.41 -2.86 0.79
CA LEU A 198 -9.91 -3.24 -0.52
C LEU A 198 -10.03 -1.99 -1.39
N LEU A 199 -9.43 -2.01 -2.58
CA LEU A 199 -9.65 -0.98 -3.59
C LEU A 199 -10.61 -1.54 -4.62
N THR A 200 -11.66 -0.79 -4.93
CA THR A 200 -12.62 -1.20 -5.94
C THR A 200 -13.10 0.00 -6.74
N ASP A 201 -13.33 -0.24 -8.02
CA ASP A 201 -13.92 0.71 -8.96
C ASP A 201 -15.43 0.49 -9.08
N GLU A 202 -15.98 -0.49 -8.37
CA GLU A 202 -17.39 -0.83 -8.50
C GLU A 202 -18.28 0.16 -7.76
N PRO A 203 -19.45 0.48 -8.34
CA PRO A 203 -20.43 1.33 -7.68
C PRO A 203 -20.78 0.79 -6.30
N GLN A 204 -20.88 1.72 -5.34
CA GLN A 204 -21.52 1.59 -4.02
C GLN A 204 -22.53 0.45 -3.91
N SER A 205 -23.55 0.48 -4.76
CA SER A 205 -24.71 -0.42 -4.77
C SER A 205 -24.35 -1.89 -5.00
N ARG A 206 -23.15 -2.17 -5.53
CA ARG A 206 -22.66 -3.51 -5.86
C ARG A 206 -21.59 -4.02 -4.90
N ILE A 207 -21.27 -3.27 -3.85
CA ILE A 207 -20.28 -3.64 -2.83
C ILE A 207 -20.94 -4.61 -1.85
N ILE A 208 -20.67 -5.90 -2.02
CA ILE A 208 -21.17 -6.98 -1.14
C ILE A 208 -20.01 -7.82 -0.60
N TYR A 209 -19.15 -7.22 0.24
CA TYR A 209 -18.07 -7.94 0.93
C TYR A 209 -18.51 -8.44 2.31
N LYS A 210 -19.59 -9.22 2.37
CA LYS A 210 -20.22 -9.64 3.64
C LYS A 210 -19.39 -10.60 4.50
N ASN A 211 -18.28 -11.15 3.98
CA ASN A 211 -17.52 -12.25 4.60
C ASN A 211 -16.01 -11.99 4.77
N TYR A 212 -15.54 -10.73 4.71
CA TYR A 212 -14.12 -10.40 4.91
C TYR A 212 -13.71 -10.09 6.37
N GLY A 213 -14.67 -10.20 7.30
CA GLY A 213 -14.47 -10.02 8.75
C GLY A 213 -15.65 -9.26 9.38
N PRO A 214 -15.75 -9.19 10.71
CA PRO A 214 -16.84 -8.47 11.41
C PRO A 214 -16.77 -6.93 11.27
N TYR A 215 -15.71 -6.40 10.68
CA TYR A 215 -15.49 -4.96 10.53
C TYR A 215 -15.14 -4.64 9.07
N LEU A 216 -16.13 -4.21 8.30
CA LEU A 216 -15.95 -3.74 6.93
C LEU A 216 -16.37 -2.27 6.89
N ILE A 217 -15.44 -1.35 6.63
CA ILE A 217 -15.71 0.09 6.71
C ILE A 217 -15.44 0.70 5.34
N LEU A 218 -16.45 1.37 4.79
CA LEU A 218 -16.50 1.88 3.43
C LEU A 218 -16.29 3.40 3.43
N LEU A 219 -15.37 3.88 2.60
CA LEU A 219 -15.33 5.28 2.18
C LEU A 219 -15.91 5.41 0.78
N VAL A 220 -16.74 6.44 0.64
CA VAL A 220 -17.43 6.81 -0.59
C VAL A 220 -17.03 8.24 -0.92
N LYS A 221 -16.23 8.46 -1.95
CA LYS A 221 -16.04 9.83 -2.48
C LYS A 221 -16.15 9.85 -4.01
N GLY A 222 -17.10 10.68 -4.44
CA GLY A 222 -17.46 10.99 -5.82
C GLY A 222 -18.63 12.00 -5.77
N PRO A 223 -18.75 12.94 -6.71
CA PRO A 223 -19.73 14.03 -6.61
C PRO A 223 -21.16 13.49 -6.69
N CYS A 224 -22.05 14.01 -5.84
CA CYS A 224 -23.49 14.00 -6.13
C CYS A 224 -23.80 14.87 -7.35
#